data_AF-A0A7C4A7J5-F1
#
_entry.id   AF-A0A7C4A7J5-F1
#
_cell.length_a   1.000
_cell.length_b   1.000
_cell.length_c   1.000
_cell.angle_alpha   90.00
_cell.angle_beta   90.00
_cell.angle_gamma   90.00
#
_symmetry.space_group_name_H-M   'P 1'
#
loop_
_entity.id
_entity.type
_entity.pdbx_description
1 polymer ?
#
loop_
_entity_poly.entity_id
_entity_poly.type
_entity_poly.pdbx_seq_one_letter_code
_entity_poly.pdbx_strand_id
1 'polypeptide(L)'
;GIIKVRKKDLLCSYDVTNPQDIIQRVIPYFQKFSLLSESKRRNFAIFCKIARIMDKGGHKDVSGLRKILELRELINEGKGRTRKYGIRDVFPD
;
A
#
# COMPACT_ATOMS: atom_id res chain seq x y z
N GLY A 1 -14.21 7.04 -2.12
CA GLY A 1 -13.16 7.07 -3.16
C GLY A 1 -13.24 8.35 -3.97
N ILE A 2 -12.17 8.69 -4.69
CA ILE A 2 -12.02 9.90 -5.51
C ILE A 2 -11.82 9.47 -6.96
N ILE A 3 -12.50 10.12 -7.91
CA ILE A 3 -12.22 9.94 -9.34
C ILE A 3 -11.23 11.04 -9.75
N LYS A 4 -10.03 10.66 -10.18
CA LYS A 4 -9.04 11.58 -10.73
C LYS A 4 -9.06 11.49 -12.25
N VAL A 5 -9.04 12.65 -12.91
CA VAL A 5 -9.02 12.74 -14.36
C VAL A 5 -7.71 13.36 -14.81
N ARG A 6 -6.97 12.64 -15.65
CA ARG A 6 -5.73 13.12 -16.26
C ARG A 6 -6.08 13.85 -17.55
N LYS A 7 -6.12 15.19 -17.51
CA LYS A 7 -6.60 16.04 -18.62
C LYS A 7 -5.90 15.79 -19.98
N LYS A 8 -4.62 15.41 -19.98
CA LYS A 8 -3.85 15.23 -21.23
C LYS A 8 -4.34 14.09 -22.13
N ASP A 9 -4.97 13.06 -21.56
CA ASP A 9 -5.40 11.86 -22.29
C ASP A 9 -6.73 11.30 -21.78
N LEU A 10 -7.45 12.09 -20.97
CA LEU A 10 -8.74 11.77 -20.38
C LEU A 10 -8.77 10.47 -19.56
N LEU A 11 -7.61 9.96 -19.13
CA LEU A 11 -7.55 8.78 -18.28
C LEU A 11 -8.17 9.08 -16.90
N CYS A 12 -9.17 8.28 -16.51
CA CYS A 12 -9.78 8.33 -15.20
C CYS A 12 -9.21 7.24 -14.28
N SER A 13 -8.88 7.58 -13.03
CA SER A 13 -8.54 6.60 -11.98
C SER A 13 -9.51 6.73 -10.81
N TYR A 14 -9.91 5.60 -10.24
CA TYR A 14 -10.64 5.56 -8.97
C TYR A 14 -9.66 5.24 -7.83
N ASP A 15 -9.53 6.18 -6.91
CA ASP A 15 -8.56 6.11 -5.82
C ASP A 15 -9.30 6.02 -4.47
N VAL A 16 -8.95 5.03 -3.65
CA VAL A 16 -9.38 4.96 -2.24
C VAL A 16 -8.17 5.22 -1.37
N THR A 17 -8.13 6.39 -0.73
CA THR A 17 -6.99 6.84 0.09
C THR A 17 -7.35 7.04 1.56
N ASN A 18 -8.64 7.09 1.90
CA ASN A 18 -9.09 7.16 3.29
C ASN A 18 -8.75 5.83 4.01
N PRO A 19 -7.97 5.84 5.11
CA PRO A 19 -7.57 4.62 5.80
C PRO A 19 -8.76 3.78 6.29
N GLN A 20 -9.80 4.41 6.82
CA GLN A 20 -11.00 3.73 7.32
C GLN A 20 -11.74 3.01 6.18
N ASP A 21 -11.88 3.64 5.01
CA ASP A 21 -12.46 2.99 3.82
C ASP A 21 -11.63 1.78 3.38
N ILE A 22 -10.30 1.89 3.42
CA ILE A 22 -9.40 0.79 3.07
C ILE A 22 -9.62 -0.40 4.01
N ILE A 23 -9.62 -0.16 5.32
CA ILE A 23 -9.75 -1.20 6.35
C ILE A 23 -11.14 -1.84 6.33
N GLN A 24 -12.20 -1.04 6.23
CA GLN A 24 -13.57 -1.51 6.42
C GLN A 24 -14.24 -2.01 5.14
N ARG A 25 -13.77 -1.57 3.96
CA ARG A 25 -14.42 -1.89 2.68
C ARG A 25 -13.50 -2.59 1.70
N VAL A 26 -12.35 -1.99 1.38
CA VAL A 26 -11.45 -2.50 0.34
C VAL A 26 -10.84 -3.85 0.73
N ILE A 27 -10.27 -3.93 1.94
CA ILE A 27 -9.62 -5.16 2.40
C ILE A 27 -10.62 -6.31 2.51
N PRO A 28 -11.78 -6.17 3.19
CA PRO A 28 -12.77 -7.24 3.29
C PRO A 28 -13.28 -7.72 1.93
N TYR A 29 -13.48 -6.80 0.98
CA TYR A 29 -13.91 -7.16 -0.36
C TYR A 29 -12.91 -8.09 -1.05
N PHE A 30 -11.62 -7.73 -1.08
CA PHE A 30 -10.60 -8.53 -1.76
C PHE A 30 -10.14 -9.76 -0.97
N GLN A 31 -10.46 -9.84 0.34
CA GLN A 31 -10.35 -11.08 1.10
C GLN A 31 -11.47 -12.07 0.72
N LYS A 32 -12.71 -11.59 0.54
CA LYS A 32 -13.83 -12.40 0.08
C LYS A 32 -13.70 -12.78 -1.39
N PHE A 33 -13.28 -11.84 -2.23
CA PHE A 33 -13.15 -11.99 -3.67
C PHE A 33 -11.68 -11.84 -4.07
N SER A 34 -10.98 -12.97 -4.06
CA SER A 34 -9.55 -13.03 -4.28
C SER A 34 -9.12 -12.53 -5.66
N LEU A 35 -7.96 -11.88 -5.72
CA LEU A 35 -7.34 -11.44 -6.97
C LEU A 35 -6.82 -12.65 -7.77
N LEU A 36 -6.99 -12.60 -9.10
CA LEU A 36 -6.61 -13.72 -9.97
C LEU A 36 -5.10 -13.79 -10.23
N SER A 37 -4.44 -12.64 -10.43
CA SER A 37 -2.99 -12.60 -10.64
C SER A 37 -2.25 -12.87 -9.33
N GLU A 38 -1.32 -13.83 -9.37
CA GLU A 38 -0.44 -14.16 -8.24
C GLU A 38 0.33 -12.94 -7.73
N SER A 39 0.91 -12.16 -8.64
CA SER A 39 1.62 -10.93 -8.29
C SER A 39 0.75 -9.93 -7.52
N LYS A 40 -0.53 -9.82 -7.89
CA LYS A 40 -1.50 -8.94 -7.22
C LYS A 40 -1.94 -9.51 -5.88
N ARG A 41 -2.13 -10.82 -5.75
CA ARG A 41 -2.36 -11.48 -4.44
C ARG A 41 -1.21 -11.23 -3.47
N ARG A 42 0.04 -11.44 -3.92
CA ARG A 42 1.25 -11.19 -3.11
C ARG A 42 1.31 -9.74 -2.64
N ASN A 43 1.14 -8.78 -3.56
CA ASN A 43 1.16 -7.36 -3.22
C ASN A 43 0.00 -6.97 -2.28
N PHE A 44 -1.19 -7.52 -2.49
CA PHE A 44 -2.35 -7.27 -1.63
C PHE A 44 -2.16 -7.83 -0.22
N ALA A 45 -1.55 -9.01 -0.08
CA ALA A 45 -1.23 -9.57 1.23
C ALA A 45 -0.22 -8.69 2.01
N ILE A 46 0.81 -8.19 1.33
CA ILE A 46 1.77 -7.23 1.91
C ILE A 46 1.05 -5.93 2.31
N PHE A 47 0.21 -5.41 1.41
CA PHE A 47 -0.61 -4.22 1.68
C PHE A 47 -1.51 -4.39 2.91
N CYS A 48 -2.17 -5.53 3.07
CA CYS A 48 -2.99 -5.83 4.25
C CYS A 48 -2.15 -5.86 5.54
N LYS A 49 -0.94 -6.42 5.51
CA LYS A 49 -0.02 -6.40 6.66
C LYS A 49 0.33 -4.97 7.07
N ILE A 50 0.70 -4.13 6.11
CA ILE A 50 0.99 -2.71 6.35
C ILE A 50 -0.25 -1.99 6.90
N ALA A 51 -1.41 -2.19 6.28
CA ALA A 51 -2.66 -1.57 6.71
C ALA A 51 -3.03 -1.93 8.15
N ARG A 52 -2.77 -3.18 8.59
CA ARG A 52 -2.99 -3.60 9.98
C ARG A 52 -2.04 -2.92 10.96
N ILE A 53 -0.79 -2.67 10.58
CA ILE A 53 0.15 -1.89 11.42
C ILE A 53 -0.33 -0.44 11.52
N MET A 54 -0.79 0.13 10.40
CA MET A 54 -1.35 1.48 10.36
C MET A 54 -2.57 1.62 11.27
N ASP A 55 -3.54 0.70 11.15
CA ASP A 55 -4.80 0.67 11.89
C ASP A 55 -4.58 0.56 13.40
N LYS A 56 -3.62 -0.26 13.83
CA LYS A 56 -3.21 -0.39 15.24
C LYS A 56 -2.38 0.78 15.76
N GLY A 57 -2.08 1.78 14.95
CA GLY A 57 -1.24 2.91 15.34
C GLY A 57 0.27 2.63 15.39
N GLY A 58 0.73 1.40 15.12
CA GLY A 58 2.13 1.01 15.26
C GLY A 58 3.10 1.72 14.29
N HIS A 59 2.58 2.38 13.26
CA HIS A 59 3.36 3.25 12.37
C HIS A 59 3.95 4.48 13.08
N LYS A 60 3.46 4.82 14.28
CA LYS A 60 3.98 5.90 15.12
C LYS A 60 5.24 5.48 15.88
N ASP A 61 5.46 4.18 16.03
CA ASP A 61 6.64 3.63 16.68
C ASP A 61 7.75 3.42 15.66
N VAL A 62 9.01 3.62 16.07
CA VAL A 62 10.18 3.45 15.20
C VAL A 62 10.26 2.03 14.64
N SER A 63 10.00 1.01 15.47
CA SER A 63 10.03 -0.39 15.05
C SER A 63 8.91 -0.71 14.03
N GLY A 64 7.71 -0.16 14.24
CA GLY A 64 6.59 -0.34 13.33
C GLY A 64 6.79 0.40 12.01
N LEU A 65 7.34 1.62 12.04
CA LEU A 65 7.75 2.35 10.84
C LEU A 65 8.82 1.58 10.06
N ARG A 66 9.87 1.10 10.73
CA ARG A 66 10.90 0.25 10.11
C ARG A 66 10.27 -0.97 9.46
N LYS A 67 9.34 -1.64 10.14
CA LYS A 67 8.66 -2.81 9.58
C LYS A 67 7.82 -2.49 8.34
N ILE A 68 7.14 -1.35 8.34
CA ILE A 68 6.39 -0.88 7.17
C ILE A 68 7.34 -0.65 5.99
N LEU A 69 8.50 -0.02 6.21
CA LEU A 69 9.48 0.22 5.15
C LEU A 69 10.04 -1.09 4.58
N GLU A 70 10.38 -2.07 5.42
CA GLU A 70 10.80 -3.40 4.96
C GLU A 70 9.73 -4.07 4.09
N LEU A 71 8.47 -4.06 4.52
CA LEU A 71 7.35 -4.62 3.76
C LEU A 71 7.12 -3.85 2.45
N ARG A 72 7.33 -2.54 2.46
CA ARG A 72 7.18 -1.68 1.28
C ARG A 72 8.17 -2.05 0.18
N GLU A 73 9.39 -2.48 0.50
CA GLU A 73 10.36 -2.88 -0.51
C GLU A 73 9.93 -4.16 -1.27
N LEU A 74 9.09 -4.99 -0.66
CA LEU A 74 8.56 -6.22 -1.26
C LEU A 74 7.33 -5.98 -2.14
N ILE A 75 6.72 -4.79 -2.09
CA ILE A 75 5.50 -4.49 -2.86
C ILE A 75 5.84 -4.01 -4.27
N ASN A 76 5.23 -4.63 -5.29
CA ASN A 76 5.53 -4.35 -6.70
C ASN A 76 7.03 -4.49 -7.03
N GLU A 77 7.73 -5.39 -6.35
CA GLU A 77 9.14 -5.71 -6.63
C GLU A 77 9.43 -5.81 -8.15
N GLY A 78 10.49 -5.11 -8.58
CA GLY A 78 10.90 -5.02 -9.99
C GLY A 78 9.96 -4.18 -10.89
N LYS A 79 8.94 -3.51 -10.33
CA LYS A 79 7.92 -2.75 -11.09
C LYS A 79 7.54 -1.44 -10.40
N GLY A 80 7.16 -0.45 -11.20
CA GLY A 80 6.57 0.81 -10.71
C GLY A 80 7.60 1.93 -10.47
N ARG A 81 7.13 3.04 -9.90
CA ARG A 81 7.97 4.22 -9.67
C ARG A 81 9.01 3.96 -8.60
N THR A 82 10.25 4.33 -8.88
CA THR A 82 11.32 4.39 -7.90
C THR A 82 10.93 5.31 -6.75
N ARG A 83 11.36 4.96 -5.54
CA ARG A 83 11.17 5.79 -4.36
C ARG A 83 12.29 6.82 -4.32
N LYS A 84 11.95 8.06 -3.92
CA LYS A 84 12.94 9.11 -3.70
C LYS A 84 13.87 8.77 -2.51
N TYR A 85 13.32 8.10 -1.49
CA TYR A 85 14.04 7.71 -0.27
C TYR A 85 13.84 6.22 0.03
N GLY A 86 14.95 5.52 0.25
CA GLY A 86 15.05 4.15 0.71
C GLY A 86 15.09 4.06 2.24
N ILE A 87 15.21 2.83 2.75
CA ILE A 87 15.25 2.59 4.20
C ILE A 87 16.49 3.21 4.87
N ARG A 88 17.64 3.21 4.19
CA ARG A 88 18.90 3.79 4.70
C ARG A 88 18.87 5.31 4.80
N ASP A 89 18.04 5.97 3.98
CA ASP A 89 17.84 7.43 4.07
C ASP A 89 17.01 7.81 5.30
N VAL A 90 16.13 6.90 5.75
CA VAL A 90 15.24 7.12 6.91
C VAL A 90 15.88 6.62 8.20
N PHE A 91 16.61 5.51 8.13
CA PHE A 91 17.34 4.89 9.23
C PHE A 91 18.80 4.71 8.80
N PRO A 92 19.62 5.79 8.86
CA PRO A 92 21.05 5.67 8.69
C PRO A 92 21.65 4.82 9.82
N ASP A 93 22.70 4.07 9.50
CA ASP A 93 23.45 3.23 10.44
C ASP A 93 24.10 4.06 11.56
#